data_AF-G7H476-F1
#
_entry.id   AF-G7H476-F1
#
_cell.length_a   1.000
_cell.length_b   1.000
_cell.length_c   1.000
_cell.angle_alpha   90.00
_cell.angle_beta   90.00
_cell.angle_gamma   90.00
#
_symmetry.space_group_name_H-M   'P 1'
#
loop_
_entity.id
_entity.type
_entity.pdbx_description
1 polymer ?
#
loop_
_entity_poly.entity_id
_entity_poly.type
_entity_poly.pdbx_seq_one_letter_code
_entity_poly.pdbx_strand_id
1 'polypeptide(L)'
;MPAAGPLRPGSVDGRARRATVPRRTLADWDGAARRQDPLATILEQDAIRDPDLLAIRHGRMGASPWSYFRGAAAVMAADLASSPNTGIRVHLCGDAHVLNFGLWRTPERNLSFDLNDFDETLPGPFE
;
A
#
# COMPACT_ATOMS: atom_id res chain seq x y z
N MET A 1 -29.50 9.89 11.11
CA MET A 1 -28.53 9.45 10.07
C MET A 1 -29.35 9.02 8.86
N PRO A 2 -29.25 9.68 7.71
CA PRO A 2 -30.02 9.25 6.53
C PRO A 2 -29.57 7.83 6.16
N ALA A 3 -30.53 6.96 5.83
CA ALA A 3 -30.23 5.64 5.29
C ALA A 3 -29.43 5.82 4.00
N ALA A 4 -28.37 5.02 3.82
CA ALA A 4 -27.62 5.04 2.57
C ALA A 4 -28.59 4.71 1.43
N GLY A 5 -28.62 5.57 0.40
CA GLY A 5 -29.40 5.32 -0.80
C GLY A 5 -28.94 4.03 -1.50
N PRO A 6 -29.74 3.49 -2.43
CA PRO A 6 -29.38 2.28 -3.14
C PRO A 6 -28.02 2.43 -3.83
N LEU A 7 -27.23 1.35 -3.76
CA LEU A 7 -25.93 1.29 -4.39
C LEU A 7 -26.07 1.43 -5.91
N ARG A 8 -25.12 2.15 -6.52
CA ARG A 8 -25.06 2.26 -7.98
C ARG A 8 -24.80 0.87 -8.59
N PRO A 9 -25.35 0.55 -9.77
CA PRO A 9 -25.00 -0.68 -10.47
C PRO A 9 -23.47 -0.82 -10.60
N GLY A 10 -22.92 -1.97 -10.23
CA GLY A 10 -21.48 -2.24 -10.21
C GLY A 10 -20.72 -1.76 -8.96
N SER A 11 -21.39 -1.10 -8.01
CA SER A 11 -20.77 -0.72 -6.73
C SER A 11 -20.91 -1.81 -5.66
N VAL A 12 -19.93 -1.90 -4.77
CA VAL A 12 -19.89 -2.88 -3.68
C VAL A 12 -20.35 -2.22 -2.38
N ASP A 13 -21.15 -2.93 -1.58
CA ASP A 13 -21.53 -2.46 -0.24
C ASP A 13 -20.36 -2.57 0.76
N GLY A 14 -19.50 -1.54 0.78
CA GLY A 14 -18.40 -1.48 1.73
C GLY A 14 -18.83 -1.43 3.20
N ARG A 15 -20.08 -1.04 3.50
CA ARG A 15 -20.59 -1.06 4.88
C ARG A 15 -20.93 -2.48 5.30
N ALA A 16 -21.57 -3.26 4.44
CA ALA A 16 -21.88 -4.66 4.70
C ALA A 16 -20.61 -5.50 4.88
N ARG A 17 -19.55 -5.23 4.11
CA ARG A 17 -18.25 -5.93 4.23
C ARG A 17 -17.57 -5.79 5.60
N ARG A 18 -17.93 -4.77 6.38
CA ARG A 18 -17.41 -4.60 7.76
C ARG A 18 -17.88 -5.70 8.72
N ALA A 19 -18.95 -6.43 8.37
CA ALA A 19 -19.38 -7.60 9.14
C ALA A 19 -18.43 -8.79 8.98
N THR A 20 -17.74 -8.90 7.85
CA THR A 20 -16.79 -9.99 7.57
C THR A 20 -15.35 -9.59 7.88
N VAL A 21 -14.94 -8.37 7.51
CA VAL A 21 -13.61 -7.82 7.82
C VAL A 21 -13.80 -6.47 8.52
N PRO A 22 -13.86 -6.45 9.87
CA PRO A 22 -14.05 -5.21 10.60
C PRO A 22 -12.85 -4.28 10.45
N ARG A 23 -13.06 -2.99 10.18
CA ARG A 23 -11.97 -2.00 9.98
C ARG A 23 -10.90 -1.98 11.09
N ARG A 24 -11.28 -2.30 12.32
CA ARG A 24 -10.34 -2.34 13.46
C ARG A 24 -9.27 -3.43 13.32
N THR A 25 -9.56 -4.51 12.58
CA THR A 25 -8.61 -5.60 12.36
C THR A 25 -7.54 -5.24 11.35
N LEU A 26 -7.68 -4.13 10.61
CA LEU A 26 -6.65 -3.64 9.69
C LEU A 26 -5.41 -3.11 10.42
N ALA A 27 -5.55 -2.79 11.70
CA ALA A 27 -4.43 -2.38 12.55
C ALA A 27 -3.69 -3.57 13.18
N ASP A 28 -4.26 -4.77 13.10
CA ASP A 28 -3.67 -5.98 13.67
C ASP A 28 -2.69 -6.57 12.66
N TRP A 29 -1.44 -6.78 13.09
CA TRP A 29 -0.41 -7.44 12.29
C TRP A 29 0.12 -8.68 13.01
N ASP A 30 0.15 -9.82 12.30
CA ASP A 30 0.74 -11.07 12.76
C ASP A 30 1.94 -11.44 11.90
N GLY A 31 3.15 -11.23 12.45
CA GLY A 31 4.39 -11.60 11.77
C GLY A 31 4.53 -13.09 11.48
N ALA A 32 3.81 -13.97 12.18
CA ALA A 32 3.80 -15.40 11.90
C ALA A 32 3.01 -15.77 10.64
N ALA A 33 2.12 -14.88 10.16
CA ALA A 33 1.37 -15.07 8.93
C ALA A 33 2.20 -14.79 7.66
N ARG A 34 3.39 -14.18 7.81
CA ARG A 34 4.29 -13.87 6.70
C ARG A 34 4.73 -15.17 6.00
N ARG A 35 4.54 -15.20 4.68
CA ARG A 35 4.88 -16.37 3.84
C ARG A 35 6.19 -16.20 3.08
N GLN A 36 6.62 -14.97 2.86
CA GLN A 36 7.82 -14.62 2.08
C GLN A 36 8.93 -14.13 3.02
N ASP A 37 10.17 -14.53 2.75
CA ASP A 37 11.31 -13.98 3.48
C ASP A 37 11.55 -12.51 3.07
N PRO A 38 11.59 -11.56 4.02
CA PRO A 38 11.75 -10.14 3.69
C PRO A 38 13.05 -9.81 2.94
N LEU A 39 14.15 -10.46 3.31
CA LEU A 39 15.45 -10.20 2.70
C LEU A 39 15.51 -10.80 1.30
N ALA A 40 15.04 -12.04 1.12
CA ALA A 40 14.93 -12.67 -0.18
C ALA A 40 14.05 -11.84 -1.12
N THR A 41 12.91 -11.33 -0.63
CA THR A 41 12.02 -10.46 -1.41
C THR A 41 12.75 -9.22 -1.94
N ILE A 42 13.59 -8.59 -1.11
CA ILE A 42 14.38 -7.42 -1.53
C ILE A 42 15.45 -7.83 -2.55
N LEU A 43 16.16 -8.93 -2.31
CA LEU A 43 17.24 -9.40 -3.17
C LEU A 43 16.73 -9.88 -4.54
N GLU A 44 15.55 -10.48 -4.62
CA GLU A 44 14.93 -10.88 -5.88
C GLU A 44 14.68 -9.70 -6.82
N GLN A 45 14.41 -8.50 -6.27
CA GLN A 45 14.23 -7.29 -7.06
C GLN A 45 15.53 -6.80 -7.70
N ASP A 46 16.70 -7.23 -7.23
CA ASP A 46 17.99 -6.80 -7.78
C ASP A 46 18.16 -7.28 -9.23
N ALA A 47 17.50 -8.38 -9.62
CA ALA A 47 17.59 -8.97 -10.95
C ALA A 47 17.12 -8.05 -12.10
N ILE A 48 16.26 -7.07 -11.80
CA ILE A 48 15.73 -6.10 -12.79
C ILE A 48 16.27 -4.68 -12.58
N ARG A 49 17.17 -4.49 -11.62
CA ARG A 49 17.74 -3.18 -11.26
C ARG A 49 19.10 -2.99 -11.91
N ASP A 50 19.51 -1.73 -12.01
CA ASP A 50 20.86 -1.37 -12.44
C ASP A 50 21.90 -1.92 -11.43
N PRO A 51 22.79 -2.83 -11.85
CA PRO A 51 23.79 -3.44 -10.97
C PRO A 51 24.70 -2.42 -10.28
N ASP A 52 25.03 -1.31 -10.95
CA ASP A 52 25.95 -0.29 -10.44
C ASP A 52 25.33 0.51 -9.28
N LEU A 53 23.99 0.49 -9.16
CA LEU A 53 23.25 1.20 -8.11
C LEU A 53 22.86 0.31 -6.92
N LEU A 54 23.07 -1.02 -6.99
CA LEU A 54 22.65 -1.95 -5.94
C LEU A 54 23.31 -1.65 -4.59
N ALA A 55 24.62 -1.41 -4.57
CA ALA A 55 25.33 -1.09 -3.33
C ALA A 55 24.80 0.20 -2.68
N ILE A 56 24.45 1.21 -3.48
CA ILE A 56 23.87 2.46 -3.00
C ILE A 56 22.46 2.23 -2.45
N ARG A 57 21.64 1.44 -3.14
CA ARG A 57 20.30 1.05 -2.69
C ARG A 57 20.36 0.37 -1.33
N HIS A 58 21.14 -0.71 -1.21
CA HIS A 58 21.26 -1.48 0.02
C HIS A 58 21.87 -0.64 1.16
N GLY A 59 22.89 0.17 0.86
CA GLY A 59 23.47 1.09 1.83
C GLY A 59 22.48 2.13 2.36
N ARG A 60 21.65 2.71 1.48
CA ARG A 60 20.59 3.67 1.88
C ARG A 60 19.47 3.00 2.66
N MET A 61 19.02 1.82 2.24
CA MET A 61 18.00 1.04 2.95
C MET A 61 18.46 0.61 4.34
N GLY A 62 19.71 0.16 4.47
CA GLY A 62 20.29 -0.28 5.74
C GLY A 62 20.61 0.84 6.74
N ALA A 63 20.51 2.11 6.33
CA ALA A 63 20.91 3.24 7.17
C ALA A 63 20.01 3.45 8.40
N SER A 64 18.72 3.08 8.33
CA SER A 64 17.78 3.17 9.45
C SER A 64 16.53 2.32 9.22
N PRO A 65 15.77 1.95 10.28
CA PRO A 65 14.48 1.30 10.11
C PRO A 65 13.52 2.09 9.21
N TRP A 66 13.56 3.43 9.32
CA TRP A 66 12.78 4.31 8.46
C TRP A 66 13.14 4.16 6.98
N SER A 67 14.43 4.21 6.66
CA SER A 67 14.92 4.03 5.29
C SER A 67 14.63 2.64 4.74
N TYR A 68 14.66 1.61 5.59
CA TYR A 68 14.24 0.26 5.24
C TYR A 68 12.77 0.23 4.82
N PHE A 69 11.85 0.73 5.65
CA PHE A 69 10.41 0.71 5.32
C PHE A 69 10.09 1.54 4.06
N ARG A 70 10.83 2.62 3.81
CA ARG A 70 10.77 3.39 2.55
C ARG A 70 11.24 2.63 1.32
N GLY A 71 12.13 1.64 1.46
CA GLY A 71 12.69 0.89 0.34
C GLY A 71 12.11 -0.51 0.15
N ALA A 72 11.25 -0.96 1.07
CA ALA A 72 10.76 -2.34 1.19
C ALA A 72 9.25 -2.45 0.87
N ALA A 73 8.73 -1.67 -0.08
CA ALA A 73 7.32 -1.70 -0.50
C ALA A 73 6.82 -3.12 -0.82
N ALA A 74 7.63 -3.92 -1.54
CA ALA A 74 7.29 -5.30 -1.86
C ALA A 74 7.11 -6.20 -0.61
N VAL A 75 7.89 -5.99 0.44
CA VAL A 75 7.73 -6.73 1.71
C VAL A 75 6.41 -6.33 2.38
N MET A 76 6.10 -5.03 2.43
CA MET A 76 4.83 -4.55 2.98
C MET A 76 3.63 -5.09 2.20
N ALA A 77 3.72 -5.11 0.87
CA ALA A 77 2.68 -5.69 0.02
C ALA A 77 2.50 -7.20 0.29
N ALA A 78 3.58 -7.95 0.47
CA ALA A 78 3.53 -9.37 0.80
C ALA A 78 2.89 -9.63 2.18
N ASP A 79 3.20 -8.79 3.17
CA ASP A 79 2.60 -8.84 4.50
C ASP A 79 1.09 -8.55 4.44
N LEU A 80 0.68 -7.47 3.76
CA LEU A 80 -0.73 -7.12 3.58
C LEU A 80 -1.50 -8.20 2.80
N ALA A 81 -0.88 -8.83 1.81
CA ALA A 81 -1.47 -9.94 1.06
C ALA A 81 -1.71 -11.21 1.91
N SER A 82 -1.17 -11.28 3.13
CA SER A 82 -1.46 -12.35 4.09
C SER A 82 -2.70 -12.08 4.95
N SER A 83 -3.17 -10.83 4.98
CA SER A 83 -4.32 -10.42 5.78
C SER A 83 -5.67 -10.76 5.13
N PRO A 84 -6.73 -10.94 5.92
CA PRO A 84 -8.10 -11.03 5.39
C PRO A 84 -8.48 -9.78 4.60
N ASN A 85 -9.12 -9.96 3.44
CA ASN A 85 -9.59 -8.86 2.60
C ASN A 85 -11.10 -8.96 2.33
N THR A 86 -11.71 -7.83 1.99
CA THR A 86 -13.16 -7.73 1.74
C THR A 86 -13.57 -8.20 0.33
N GLY A 87 -12.60 -8.49 -0.54
CA GLY A 87 -12.80 -8.73 -1.96
C GLY A 87 -13.18 -7.48 -2.76
N ILE A 88 -13.19 -6.29 -2.13
CA ILE A 88 -13.35 -5.02 -2.84
C ILE A 88 -12.06 -4.78 -3.60
N ARG A 89 -12.11 -4.82 -4.93
CA ARG A 89 -10.94 -4.57 -5.78
C ARG A 89 -10.85 -3.11 -6.16
N VAL A 90 -9.66 -2.55 -6.05
CA VAL A 90 -9.32 -1.17 -6.44
C VAL A 90 -8.00 -1.16 -7.22
N HIS A 91 -7.68 -0.01 -7.83
CA HIS A 91 -6.33 0.26 -8.32
C HIS A 91 -5.54 0.92 -7.18
N LEU A 92 -4.53 0.21 -6.69
CA LEU A 92 -3.70 0.62 -5.57
C LEU A 92 -2.50 1.43 -6.08
N CYS A 93 -2.11 2.43 -5.31
CA CYS A 93 -0.74 2.93 -5.32
C CYS A 93 0.09 1.98 -4.44
N GLY A 94 1.17 1.42 -5.01
CA GLY A 94 2.07 0.48 -4.35
C GLY A 94 3.03 1.15 -3.35
N ASP A 95 3.15 2.47 -3.38
CA ASP A 95 4.00 3.26 -2.47
C ASP A 95 3.18 4.28 -1.65
N ALA A 96 2.00 3.88 -1.18
CA ALA A 96 1.08 4.74 -0.44
C ALA A 96 1.51 5.00 1.03
N HIS A 97 2.73 5.49 1.26
CA HIS A 97 3.22 5.86 2.59
C HIS A 97 2.94 7.34 2.91
N VAL A 98 2.97 7.71 4.20
CA VAL A 98 2.62 9.08 4.68
C VAL A 98 3.35 10.21 3.94
N LEU A 99 4.62 10.01 3.55
CA LEU A 99 5.39 11.04 2.85
C LEU A 99 5.03 11.27 1.37
N ASN A 100 4.20 10.40 0.78
CA ASN A 100 3.66 10.62 -0.57
C ASN A 100 2.32 11.39 -0.52
N PHE A 101 1.77 11.62 0.69
CA PHE A 101 0.65 12.52 0.90
C PHE A 101 1.13 13.94 1.18
N GLY A 102 0.37 14.93 0.73
CA GLY A 102 0.81 16.32 0.71
C GLY A 102 -0.31 17.30 0.46
N LEU A 103 0.05 18.55 0.19
CA LEU A 103 -0.87 19.61 -0.18
C LEU A 103 -0.37 20.31 -1.45
N TRP A 104 -1.17 20.32 -2.50
CA TRP A 104 -0.80 20.83 -3.82
C TRP A 104 -1.67 22.00 -4.24
N ARG A 105 -1.06 22.99 -4.88
CA ARG A 105 -1.80 24.14 -5.42
C ARG A 105 -2.41 23.76 -6.76
N THR A 106 -3.74 23.87 -6.84
CA THR A 106 -4.49 23.73 -8.08
C THR A 106 -4.43 25.02 -8.94
N PRO A 107 -4.65 24.94 -10.26
CA PRO A 107 -4.75 26.11 -11.13
C PRO A 107 -5.81 27.13 -10.66
N GLU A 108 -6.90 26.64 -10.05
CA GLU A 108 -8.00 27.44 -9.51
C GLU A 108 -7.65 28.13 -8.18
N ARG A 109 -6.39 28.03 -7.74
CA ARG A 109 -5.85 28.57 -6.47
C ARG A 109 -6.42 27.92 -5.21
N ASN A 110 -6.96 26.71 -5.34
CA ASN A 110 -7.33 25.86 -4.19
C ASN A 110 -6.14 25.00 -3.74
N LEU A 111 -6.18 24.54 -2.49
CA LEU A 111 -5.25 23.56 -1.95
C LEU A 111 -5.90 22.17 -2.03
N SER A 112 -5.28 21.25 -2.77
CA SER A 112 -5.70 19.86 -2.86
C SER A 112 -4.89 19.01 -1.89
N PHE A 113 -5.55 18.13 -1.14
CA PHE A 113 -4.91 17.02 -0.44
C PHE A 113 -5.11 15.76 -1.27
N ASP A 114 -4.04 15.02 -1.50
CA ASP A 114 -3.93 13.91 -2.44
C ASP A 114 -2.70 13.05 -2.13
N LEU A 115 -2.43 12.08 -2.98
CA LEU A 115 -1.24 11.24 -3.05
C LEU A 115 -0.44 11.62 -4.32
N ASN A 116 0.89 11.54 -4.26
CA ASN A 116 1.75 11.56 -5.44
C ASN A 116 2.39 10.18 -5.67
N ASP A 117 3.20 10.08 -6.73
CA ASP A 117 3.98 8.87 -7.08
C ASP A 117 3.12 7.66 -7.48
N PHE A 118 2.75 7.62 -8.77
CA PHE A 118 1.90 6.59 -9.38
C PHE A 118 2.68 5.71 -10.38
N ASP A 119 3.99 5.66 -10.28
CA ASP A 119 4.83 4.81 -11.13
C ASP A 119 4.72 3.32 -10.76
N GLU A 120 4.38 3.03 -9.51
CA GLU A 120 4.09 1.69 -9.01
C GLU A 120 2.60 1.57 -8.63
N THR A 121 1.76 1.12 -9.57
CA THR A 121 0.33 0.90 -9.31
C THR A 121 -0.15 -0.47 -9.78
N LEU A 122 -1.03 -1.09 -8.98
CA LEU A 122 -1.46 -2.48 -9.17
C LEU A 122 -2.92 -2.70 -8.77
N PRO A 123 -3.68 -3.57 -9.45
CA PRO A 123 -5.02 -3.93 -9.01
C PRO A 123 -4.96 -4.88 -7.80
N GLY A 124 -5.62 -4.52 -6.69
CA GLY A 124 -5.59 -5.33 -5.45
C GLY A 124 -6.81 -5.13 -4.56
N PRO A 125 -6.88 -5.82 -3.40
CA PRO A 125 -7.89 -5.56 -2.39
C PRO A 125 -7.79 -4.12 -1.86
N PHE A 126 -8.89 -3.57 -1.35
CA PHE A 126 -8.93 -2.22 -0.78
C PHE A 126 -8.09 -2.07 0.49
N GLU A 127 -8.02 -3.15 1.27
CA GLU A 127 -7.15 -3.28 2.44
C GLU A 127 -5.68 -3.45 2.05
#